data_AF-A0A6M8HTV3-F1
#
_entry.id   AF-A0A6M8HTV3-F1
#
_cell.length_a   1.000
_cell.length_b   1.000
_cell.length_c   1.000
_cell.angle_alpha   90.00
_cell.angle_beta   90.00
_cell.angle_gamma   90.00
#
_symmetry.space_group_name_H-M   'P 1'
#
loop_
_entity.id
_entity.type
_entity.pdbx_description
1 polymer ?
#
loop_
_entity_poly.entity_id
_entity_poly.type
_entity_poly.pdbx_seq_one_letter_code
_entity_poly.pdbx_strand_id
1 'polypeptide(L)'
;MEPSQSDRLLAELLDKLDTAAFNLDAQQGRELLAARYALMAVIDYLRKDKAIEVRLLNPLRVLDVALHDLCQGAKPDLFFDKPKPVNGGAPTNHYRTMPRALIAVLFDVMIKGGEKNSAAKAWLVTEAKAAGLKMDIKRVEDWRETISDTSAPELMRSAFAGFLQAYMEADPGLKHTKENAKAGIVNLAQQGF
;
A
#
# COMPACT_ATOMS: atom_id res chain seq x y z
N MET A 1 -29.44 -26.17 -1.77
CA MET A 1 -28.59 -25.96 -2.96
C MET A 1 -27.50 -25.01 -2.51
N GLU A 2 -26.24 -25.40 -2.57
CA GLU A 2 -25.13 -24.53 -2.13
C GLU A 2 -24.97 -23.34 -3.09
N PRO A 3 -24.81 -22.10 -2.59
CA PRO A 3 -24.61 -20.93 -3.44
C PRO A 3 -23.31 -21.06 -4.21
N SER A 4 -23.32 -20.62 -5.48
CA SER A 4 -22.15 -20.67 -6.34
C SER A 4 -21.04 -19.76 -5.81
N GLN A 5 -19.80 -19.96 -6.27
CA GLN A 5 -18.69 -19.07 -5.91
C GLN A 5 -19.00 -17.62 -6.29
N SER A 6 -19.61 -17.40 -7.45
CA SER A 6 -20.02 -16.06 -7.90
C SER A 6 -21.05 -15.43 -6.97
N ASP A 7 -22.04 -16.20 -6.49
CA ASP A 7 -23.06 -15.70 -5.56
C ASP A 7 -22.44 -15.27 -4.23
N ARG A 8 -21.46 -16.04 -3.74
CA ARG A 8 -20.73 -15.72 -2.49
C ARG A 8 -19.90 -14.44 -2.64
N LEU A 9 -19.19 -14.28 -3.76
CA LEU A 9 -18.40 -13.08 -4.04
C LEU A 9 -19.29 -11.85 -4.18
N LEU A 10 -20.43 -11.98 -4.84
CA LEU A 10 -21.39 -10.90 -5.00
C LEU A 10 -22.01 -10.50 -3.65
N ALA A 11 -22.37 -11.46 -2.81
CA ALA A 11 -22.87 -11.19 -1.46
C ALA A 11 -21.84 -10.42 -0.61
N GLU A 12 -20.57 -10.80 -0.66
CA GLU A 12 -19.49 -10.07 0.03
C GLU A 12 -19.32 -8.63 -0.49
N LEU A 13 -19.46 -8.42 -1.81
CA LEU A 13 -19.42 -7.08 -2.38
C LEU A 13 -20.59 -6.24 -1.88
N LEU A 14 -21.81 -6.77 -1.93
CA LEU A 14 -23.03 -6.06 -1.50
C LEU A 14 -22.95 -5.67 -0.02
N ASP A 15 -22.51 -6.58 0.86
CA ASP A 15 -22.33 -6.31 2.29
C ASP A 15 -21.35 -5.14 2.55
N LYS A 16 -20.22 -5.10 1.82
CA LYS A 16 -19.28 -3.98 1.91
C LYS A 16 -19.84 -2.68 1.34
N LEU A 17 -20.64 -2.74 0.28
CA LEU A 17 -21.28 -1.55 -0.30
C LEU A 17 -22.39 -1.00 0.63
N ASP A 18 -23.16 -1.88 1.27
CA ASP A 18 -24.15 -1.50 2.28
C ASP A 18 -23.46 -0.84 3.49
N THR A 19 -22.32 -1.39 3.92
CA THR A 19 -21.48 -0.77 4.96
C THR A 19 -20.98 0.62 4.53
N ALA A 20 -20.59 0.79 3.27
CA ALA A 20 -20.17 2.09 2.74
C ALA A 20 -21.33 3.09 2.75
N ALA A 21 -22.52 2.67 2.31
CA ALA A 21 -23.73 3.47 2.29
C ALA A 21 -24.15 3.88 3.71
N PHE A 22 -24.14 2.94 4.65
CA PHE A 22 -24.40 3.23 6.06
C PHE A 22 -23.42 4.28 6.62
N ASN A 23 -22.13 4.14 6.31
CA ASN A 23 -21.13 5.12 6.75
C ASN A 23 -21.32 6.51 6.13
N LEU A 24 -21.85 6.58 4.90
CA LEU A 24 -22.20 7.82 4.23
C LEU A 24 -23.37 8.52 4.95
N ASP A 25 -24.43 7.77 5.25
CA ASP A 25 -25.63 8.30 5.91
C ASP A 25 -25.37 8.74 7.36
N ALA A 26 -24.47 8.03 8.06
CA ALA A 26 -24.18 8.28 9.47
C ALA A 26 -23.20 9.45 9.72
N GLN A 27 -22.50 9.96 8.71
CA GLN A 27 -21.34 10.85 8.91
C GLN A 27 -21.40 12.11 8.04
N GLN A 28 -21.82 13.24 8.63
CA GLN A 28 -21.65 14.58 8.03
C GLN A 28 -20.15 14.88 7.82
N GLY A 29 -19.66 14.82 6.59
CA GLY A 29 -18.27 15.19 6.25
C GLY A 29 -17.27 14.03 6.07
N ARG A 30 -17.72 12.78 5.91
CA ARG A 30 -16.84 11.62 5.60
C ARG A 30 -17.20 10.91 4.29
N GLU A 31 -17.84 11.63 3.38
CA GLU A 31 -18.29 11.15 2.08
C GLU A 31 -17.13 10.59 1.26
N LEU A 32 -15.95 11.23 1.33
CA LEU A 32 -14.74 10.76 0.65
C LEU A 32 -14.23 9.42 1.18
N LEU A 33 -14.31 9.19 2.50
CA LEU A 33 -13.90 7.92 3.11
C LEU A 33 -14.87 6.80 2.71
N ALA A 34 -16.17 7.06 2.73
CA ALA A 34 -17.20 6.11 2.28
C ALA A 34 -17.03 5.77 0.79
N ALA A 35 -16.83 6.77 -0.07
CA ALA A 35 -16.58 6.58 -1.50
C ALA A 35 -15.31 5.74 -1.75
N ARG A 36 -14.24 6.01 -1.01
CA ARG A 36 -13.01 5.21 -1.08
C ARG A 36 -13.24 3.77 -0.64
N TYR A 37 -13.96 3.55 0.46
CA TYR A 37 -14.26 2.21 0.96
C TYR A 37 -15.06 1.38 -0.06
N ALA A 38 -16.10 1.99 -0.67
CA ALA A 38 -16.85 1.37 -1.74
C ALA A 38 -15.97 1.00 -2.95
N LEU A 39 -15.09 1.92 -3.38
CA LEU A 39 -14.16 1.66 -4.47
C LEU A 39 -13.20 0.51 -4.17
N MET A 40 -12.65 0.44 -2.95
CA MET A 40 -11.80 -0.69 -2.53
C MET A 40 -12.57 -2.02 -2.57
N ALA A 41 -13.83 -2.04 -2.12
CA ALA A 41 -14.67 -3.24 -2.19
C ALA A 41 -14.87 -3.72 -3.63
N VAL A 42 -15.11 -2.79 -4.57
CA VAL A 42 -15.22 -3.10 -6.00
C VAL A 42 -13.89 -3.65 -6.54
N ILE A 43 -12.76 -3.00 -6.25
CA ILE A 43 -11.44 -3.47 -6.71
C ILE A 43 -11.16 -4.89 -6.18
N ASP A 44 -11.45 -5.15 -4.92
CA ASP A 44 -11.21 -6.46 -4.30
C ASP A 44 -12.13 -7.55 -4.87
N TYR A 45 -13.38 -7.23 -5.17
CA TYR A 45 -14.29 -8.13 -5.88
C TYR A 45 -13.73 -8.48 -7.27
N LEU A 46 -13.35 -7.47 -8.06
CA LEU A 46 -12.83 -7.69 -9.42
C LEU A 46 -11.51 -8.47 -9.42
N ARG A 47 -10.64 -8.29 -8.40
CA ARG A 47 -9.40 -9.06 -8.25
C ARG A 47 -9.62 -10.56 -8.03
N LYS A 48 -10.76 -10.94 -7.45
CA LYS A 48 -11.08 -12.35 -7.21
C LYS A 48 -11.56 -13.05 -8.48
N ASP A 49 -11.98 -12.30 -9.50
CA ASP A 49 -12.28 -12.84 -10.81
C ASP A 49 -11.00 -13.03 -11.63
N LYS A 50 -10.64 -14.30 -11.87
CA LYS A 50 -9.45 -14.69 -12.64
C LYS A 50 -9.52 -14.27 -14.11
N ALA A 51 -10.72 -13.97 -14.63
CA ALA A 51 -10.89 -13.49 -16.00
C ALA A 51 -10.48 -12.02 -16.17
N ILE A 52 -10.41 -11.26 -15.07
CA ILE A 52 -10.06 -9.85 -15.11
C ILE A 52 -8.54 -9.71 -15.04
N GLU A 53 -7.96 -9.19 -16.11
CA GLU A 53 -6.55 -8.85 -16.13
C GLU A 53 -6.24 -7.71 -15.16
N VAL A 54 -5.23 -7.88 -14.30
CA VAL A 54 -4.84 -6.90 -13.27
C VAL A 54 -4.63 -5.49 -13.85
N ARG A 55 -4.12 -5.39 -15.08
CA ARG A 55 -3.89 -4.09 -15.76
C ARG A 55 -5.18 -3.30 -16.00
N LEU A 56 -6.32 -3.97 -16.12
CA LEU A 56 -7.63 -3.32 -16.30
C LEU A 56 -8.11 -2.62 -15.02
N LEU A 57 -7.56 -3.00 -13.86
CA LEU A 57 -7.86 -2.37 -12.58
C LEU A 57 -7.06 -1.08 -12.36
N ASN A 58 -6.04 -0.80 -13.17
CA ASN A 58 -5.15 0.36 -12.97
C ASN A 58 -5.89 1.70 -12.86
N PRO A 59 -6.91 2.02 -13.70
CA PRO A 59 -7.66 3.27 -13.53
C PRO A 59 -8.38 3.37 -12.18
N LEU A 60 -8.98 2.27 -11.70
CA LEU A 60 -9.64 2.23 -10.39
C LEU A 60 -8.64 2.44 -9.24
N ARG A 61 -7.43 1.91 -9.39
CA ARG A 61 -6.36 2.13 -8.41
C ARG A 61 -5.89 3.57 -8.39
N VAL A 62 -5.70 4.19 -9.56
CA VAL A 62 -5.34 5.61 -9.66
C VAL A 62 -6.38 6.46 -8.94
N LEU A 63 -7.66 6.10 -9.08
CA LEU A 63 -8.76 6.74 -8.36
C LEU A 63 -8.71 6.50 -6.84
N ASP A 64 -8.49 5.26 -6.37
CA ASP A 64 -8.33 4.96 -4.93
C ASP A 64 -7.18 5.76 -4.31
N VAL A 65 -6.03 5.82 -5.00
CA VAL A 65 -4.89 6.63 -4.57
C VAL A 65 -5.25 8.11 -4.47
N ALA A 66 -5.94 8.66 -5.47
CA ALA A 66 -6.35 10.05 -5.46
C ALA A 66 -7.38 10.34 -4.35
N LEU A 67 -8.33 9.43 -4.11
CA LEU A 67 -9.29 9.55 -3.02
C LEU A 67 -8.63 9.44 -1.64
N HIS A 68 -7.66 8.54 -1.48
CA HIS A 68 -6.85 8.45 -0.26
C HIS A 68 -6.13 9.77 0.00
N ASP A 69 -5.42 10.29 -0.99
CA ASP A 69 -4.67 11.54 -0.90
C ASP A 69 -5.62 12.72 -0.59
N LEU A 70 -6.80 12.77 -1.20
CA LEU A 70 -7.87 13.73 -0.86
C LEU A 70 -8.32 13.64 0.60
N CYS A 71 -8.52 12.42 1.12
CA CYS A 71 -8.90 12.21 2.54
C CYS A 71 -7.83 12.73 3.50
N GLN A 72 -6.58 12.81 3.07
CA GLN A 72 -5.46 13.39 3.83
C GLN A 72 -5.29 14.91 3.60
N GLY A 73 -6.23 15.55 2.88
CA GLY A 73 -6.19 16.97 2.55
C GLY A 73 -5.24 17.35 1.41
N ALA A 74 -4.70 16.35 0.69
CA ALA A 74 -3.84 16.62 -0.46
C ALA A 74 -4.66 16.98 -1.71
N LYS A 75 -3.95 17.44 -2.74
CA LYS A 75 -4.55 17.93 -4.00
C LYS A 75 -3.99 17.13 -5.18
N PRO A 76 -4.47 15.90 -5.41
CA PRO A 76 -3.95 15.04 -6.48
C PRO A 76 -4.25 15.61 -7.87
N ASP A 77 -3.31 15.41 -8.79
CA ASP A 77 -3.38 15.87 -10.20
C ASP A 77 -4.67 15.39 -10.91
N LEU A 78 -5.26 14.26 -10.47
CA LEU A 78 -6.51 13.72 -11.03
C LEU A 78 -7.72 14.66 -10.84
N PHE A 79 -7.75 15.44 -9.75
CA PHE A 79 -8.87 16.30 -9.40
C PHE A 79 -8.54 17.79 -9.45
N PHE A 80 -7.25 18.15 -9.53
CA PHE A 80 -6.82 19.54 -9.48
C PHE A 80 -5.75 19.81 -10.55
N ASP A 81 -6.02 20.79 -11.42
CA ASP A 81 -5.02 21.36 -12.30
C ASP A 81 -4.14 22.32 -11.51
N LYS A 82 -2.99 21.84 -11.01
CA LYS A 82 -2.02 22.71 -10.32
C LYS A 82 -0.62 22.60 -10.91
N PRO A 83 0.05 23.74 -11.18
CA PRO A 83 1.47 23.71 -11.48
C PRO A 83 2.20 23.16 -10.26
N LYS A 84 3.05 22.15 -10.49
CA LYS A 84 3.88 21.56 -9.42
C LYS A 84 4.77 22.66 -8.86
N PRO A 85 4.74 22.93 -7.54
CA PRO A 85 5.54 23.99 -6.96
C PRO A 85 7.02 23.68 -7.21
N VAL A 86 7.72 24.57 -7.90
CA VAL A 86 9.13 24.39 -8.31
C VAL A 86 10.05 24.16 -7.11
N ASN A 87 9.69 24.72 -5.95
CA ASN A 87 10.41 24.59 -4.67
C ASN A 87 9.54 24.03 -3.53
N GLY A 88 8.39 23.43 -3.84
CA GLY A 88 7.55 22.81 -2.82
C GLY A 88 8.13 21.47 -2.41
N GLY A 89 8.31 21.24 -1.10
CA GLY A 89 8.65 19.92 -0.60
C GLY A 89 7.67 18.87 -1.12
N ALA A 90 8.17 17.65 -1.37
CA ALA A 90 7.31 16.55 -1.79
C ALA A 90 6.21 16.37 -0.73
N PRO A 91 4.94 16.31 -1.12
CA PRO A 91 3.89 16.32 -0.12
C PRO A 91 3.95 15.02 0.72
N THR A 92 3.71 15.17 2.02
CA THR A 92 3.82 14.12 3.04
C THR A 92 2.48 13.38 3.21
N ASN A 93 2.48 12.17 3.79
CA ASN A 93 1.28 11.32 3.94
C ASN A 93 0.56 10.91 2.63
N HIS A 94 1.25 10.96 1.49
CA HIS A 94 0.72 10.40 0.25
C HIS A 94 0.82 8.88 0.21
N TYR A 95 -0.09 8.24 -0.51
CA TYR A 95 -0.05 6.80 -0.74
C TYR A 95 1.29 6.33 -1.34
N ARG A 96 1.96 7.19 -2.11
CA ARG A 96 3.32 6.95 -2.67
C ARG A 96 4.42 6.80 -1.62
N THR A 97 4.14 7.08 -0.34
CA THR A 97 5.08 6.82 0.76
C THR A 97 5.01 5.38 1.26
N MET A 98 3.95 4.63 0.95
CA MET A 98 3.75 3.24 1.39
C MET A 98 4.84 2.27 0.91
N PRO A 99 5.29 2.28 -0.36
CA PRO A 99 6.39 1.42 -0.78
C PRO A 99 7.68 1.69 -0.01
N ARG A 100 7.93 2.96 0.34
CA ARG A 100 9.11 3.35 1.13
C ARG A 100 9.00 2.78 2.55
N ALA A 101 7.81 2.86 3.14
CA ALA A 101 7.53 2.29 4.46
C ALA A 101 7.78 0.79 4.48
N LEU A 102 7.19 0.06 3.53
CA LEU A 102 7.36 -1.40 3.48
C LEU A 102 8.83 -1.78 3.24
N ILE A 103 9.53 -1.11 2.32
CA ILE A 103 10.94 -1.43 2.03
C ILE A 103 11.82 -1.17 3.25
N ALA A 104 11.57 -0.11 4.00
CA ALA A 104 12.25 0.13 5.26
C ALA A 104 11.94 -0.94 6.32
N VAL A 105 10.69 -1.43 6.41
CA VAL A 105 10.33 -2.59 7.27
C VAL A 105 11.11 -3.82 6.85
N LEU A 106 11.05 -4.19 5.56
CA LEU A 106 11.71 -5.38 5.02
C LEU A 106 13.22 -5.31 5.25
N PHE A 107 13.81 -4.13 5.11
CA PHE A 107 15.21 -3.92 5.42
C PHE A 107 15.51 -4.16 6.90
N ASP A 108 14.75 -3.57 7.82
CA ASP A 108 14.94 -3.76 9.26
C ASP A 108 14.75 -5.23 9.68
N VAL A 109 13.76 -5.91 9.10
CA VAL A 109 13.49 -7.33 9.30
C VAL A 109 14.65 -8.21 8.82
N MET A 110 15.20 -7.95 7.64
CA MET A 110 16.36 -8.72 7.13
C MET A 110 17.58 -8.55 8.04
N ILE A 111 17.84 -7.33 8.51
CA ILE A 111 18.93 -7.05 9.46
C ILE A 111 18.72 -7.80 10.78
N LYS A 112 17.50 -7.75 11.34
CA LYS A 112 17.14 -8.50 12.56
C LYS A 112 17.25 -10.02 12.37
N GLY A 113 17.00 -10.51 11.15
CA GLY A 113 17.21 -11.89 10.74
C GLY A 113 18.68 -12.28 10.53
N GLY A 114 19.64 -11.37 10.80
CA GLY A 114 21.08 -11.64 10.74
C GLY A 114 21.73 -11.32 9.39
N GLU A 115 21.00 -10.74 8.43
CA GLU A 115 21.62 -10.34 7.17
C GLU A 115 22.51 -9.11 7.31
N LYS A 116 23.61 -9.10 6.57
CA LYS A 116 24.50 -7.94 6.53
C LYS A 116 23.80 -6.76 5.85
N ASN A 117 24.01 -5.56 6.37
CA ASN A 117 23.40 -4.32 5.89
C ASN A 117 23.58 -4.10 4.37
N SER A 118 24.82 -4.22 3.86
CA SER A 118 25.08 -4.10 2.42
C SER A 118 24.37 -5.17 1.58
N ALA A 119 24.30 -6.41 2.07
CA ALA A 119 23.66 -7.52 1.37
C ALA A 119 22.14 -7.36 1.32
N ALA A 120 21.52 -6.98 2.44
CA ALA A 120 20.07 -6.73 2.51
C ALA A 120 19.64 -5.59 1.58
N LYS A 121 20.37 -4.45 1.58
CA LYS A 121 20.09 -3.33 0.66
C LYS A 121 20.19 -3.73 -0.80
N ALA A 122 21.30 -4.38 -1.19
CA ALA A 122 21.50 -4.81 -2.57
C ALA A 122 20.41 -5.80 -3.03
N TRP A 123 20.03 -6.73 -2.15
CA TRP A 123 18.99 -7.70 -2.42
C TRP A 123 17.62 -7.03 -2.59
N LEU A 124 17.21 -6.15 -1.67
CA LEU A 124 15.93 -5.44 -1.75
C LEU A 124 15.81 -4.60 -3.01
N VAL A 125 16.86 -3.87 -3.39
CA VAL A 125 16.86 -3.08 -4.63
C VAL A 125 16.78 -3.95 -5.86
N THR A 126 17.46 -5.09 -5.86
CA THR A 126 17.41 -6.05 -6.99
C THR A 126 15.99 -6.59 -7.15
N GLU A 127 15.35 -7.05 -6.08
CA GLU A 127 13.99 -7.57 -6.13
C GLU A 127 12.96 -6.47 -6.46
N ALA A 128 13.12 -5.27 -5.90
CA ALA A 128 12.25 -4.13 -6.21
C ALA A 128 12.31 -3.79 -7.71
N LYS A 129 13.52 -3.74 -8.30
CA LYS A 129 13.71 -3.51 -9.73
C LYS A 129 13.14 -4.65 -10.58
N ALA A 130 13.32 -5.91 -10.16
CA ALA A 130 12.74 -7.06 -10.83
C ALA A 130 11.21 -7.02 -10.84
N ALA A 131 10.62 -6.43 -9.80
CA ALA A 131 9.18 -6.20 -9.69
C ALA A 131 8.73 -4.91 -10.42
N GLY A 132 9.63 -4.15 -11.05
CA GLY A 132 9.30 -2.92 -11.79
C GLY A 132 9.31 -1.63 -10.96
N LEU A 133 9.62 -1.70 -9.67
CA LEU A 133 9.72 -0.54 -8.80
C LEU A 133 11.02 0.24 -9.09
N LYS A 134 10.91 1.56 -9.22
CA LYS A 134 12.08 2.45 -9.38
C LYS A 134 12.73 2.76 -8.03
N MET A 135 13.80 2.05 -7.71
CA MET A 135 14.48 2.14 -6.41
C MET A 135 16.01 2.28 -6.51
N ASP A 136 16.59 3.00 -5.54
CA ASP A 136 18.03 3.22 -5.39
C ASP A 136 18.47 2.77 -3.99
N ILE A 137 19.66 2.16 -3.91
CA ILE A 137 20.29 1.66 -2.69
C ILE A 137 20.44 2.76 -1.64
N LYS A 138 20.87 3.97 -2.06
CA LYS A 138 21.10 5.07 -1.12
C LYS A 138 19.82 5.43 -0.36
N ARG A 139 18.67 5.31 -1.02
CA ARG A 139 17.37 5.69 -0.45
C ARG A 139 16.83 4.69 0.58
N VAL A 140 17.25 3.42 0.53
CA VAL A 140 16.71 2.38 1.42
C VAL A 140 17.12 2.63 2.87
N GLU A 141 18.37 3.06 3.08
CA GLU A 141 18.89 3.39 4.41
C GLU A 141 18.29 4.69 4.93
N ASP A 142 18.25 5.73 4.09
CA ASP A 142 17.60 7.01 4.40
C ASP A 142 16.13 6.79 4.85
N TRP A 143 15.38 5.91 4.18
CA TRP A 143 13.99 5.61 4.56
C TRP A 143 13.88 4.88 5.89
N ARG A 144 14.79 3.94 6.18
CA ARG A 144 14.82 3.24 7.48
C ARG A 144 15.11 4.22 8.62
N GLU A 145 16.09 5.09 8.44
CA GLU A 145 16.42 6.12 9.42
C GLU A 145 15.26 7.09 9.63
N THR A 146 14.67 7.58 8.53
CA THR A 146 13.52 8.50 8.56
C THR A 146 12.35 7.90 9.33
N ILE A 147 12.04 6.61 9.15
CA ILE A 147 10.92 5.96 9.84
C ILE A 147 11.23 5.66 11.31
N SER A 148 12.49 5.39 11.61
CA SER A 148 12.94 5.17 12.99
C SER A 148 12.92 6.46 13.80
N ASP A 149 13.02 7.60 13.13
CA ASP A 149 12.84 8.93 13.73
C ASP A 149 11.34 9.28 13.83
N THR A 150 10.97 9.92 14.94
CA THR A 150 9.64 10.49 15.17
C THR A 150 9.23 11.54 14.12
N SER A 151 10.18 12.04 13.33
CA SER A 151 9.95 12.95 12.21
C SER A 151 9.28 12.32 10.98
N ALA A 152 9.17 10.98 10.91
CA ALA A 152 8.43 10.35 9.82
C ALA A 152 6.93 10.71 9.81
N PRO A 153 6.35 10.93 8.61
CA PRO A 153 4.91 11.14 8.47
C PRO A 153 4.11 10.01 9.14
N GLU A 154 3.02 10.36 9.81
CA GLU A 154 2.21 9.41 10.59
C GLU A 154 1.77 8.19 9.78
N LEU A 155 1.35 8.39 8.52
CA LEU A 155 0.96 7.28 7.64
C LEU A 155 2.11 6.28 7.45
N MET A 156 3.34 6.78 7.30
CA MET A 156 4.54 5.97 7.11
C MET A 156 4.87 5.17 8.38
N ARG A 157 4.73 5.80 9.56
CA ARG A 157 4.96 5.15 10.86
C ARG A 157 3.89 4.09 11.17
N SER A 158 2.62 4.40 10.97
CA SER A 158 1.51 3.47 11.18
C SER A 158 1.58 2.28 10.21
N ALA A 159 1.88 2.53 8.94
CA ALA A 159 2.11 1.46 7.97
C ALA A 159 3.32 0.60 8.35
N PHE A 160 4.44 1.22 8.76
CA PHE A 160 5.62 0.48 9.21
C PHE A 160 5.30 -0.43 10.40
N ALA A 161 4.62 0.09 11.43
CA ALA A 161 4.24 -0.67 12.60
C ALA A 161 3.33 -1.85 12.26
N GLY A 162 2.28 -1.60 11.45
CA GLY A 162 1.35 -2.64 11.03
C GLY A 162 2.02 -3.74 10.18
N PHE A 163 2.88 -3.35 9.23
CA PHE A 163 3.63 -4.32 8.43
C PHE A 163 4.63 -5.12 9.26
N LEU A 164 5.37 -4.47 10.17
CA LEU A 164 6.31 -5.16 11.03
C LEU A 164 5.60 -6.16 11.94
N GLN A 165 4.46 -5.76 12.54
CA GLN A 165 3.66 -6.66 13.37
C GLN A 165 3.17 -7.87 12.58
N ALA A 166 2.51 -7.66 11.43
CA ALA A 166 2.02 -8.74 10.58
C ALA A 166 3.16 -9.70 10.16
N TYR A 167 4.36 -9.15 9.93
CA TYR A 167 5.53 -9.94 9.59
C TYR A 167 6.02 -10.78 10.76
N MET A 168 6.14 -10.20 11.96
CA MET A 168 6.55 -10.93 13.16
C MET A 168 5.54 -12.03 13.53
N GLU A 169 4.25 -11.81 13.29
CA GLU A 169 3.21 -12.82 13.50
C GLU A 169 3.32 -13.99 12.51
N ALA A 170 3.64 -13.70 11.23
CA ALA A 170 3.79 -14.71 10.19
C ALA A 170 5.09 -15.51 10.29
N ASP A 171 6.18 -14.90 10.75
CA ASP A 171 7.49 -15.55 10.92
C ASP A 171 8.21 -15.07 12.19
N PRO A 172 7.78 -15.52 13.39
CA PRO A 172 8.33 -15.06 14.67
C PRO A 172 9.84 -15.34 14.82
N GLY A 173 10.37 -16.31 14.07
CA GLY A 173 11.77 -16.70 14.09
C GLY A 173 12.62 -16.06 13.00
N LEU A 174 12.03 -15.22 12.13
CA LEU A 174 12.72 -14.60 10.99
C LEU A 174 13.47 -15.60 10.11
N LYS A 175 12.94 -16.82 9.98
CA LYS A 175 13.62 -17.91 9.25
C LYS A 175 13.47 -17.79 7.73
N HIS A 176 12.40 -17.14 7.27
CA HIS A 176 12.02 -17.05 5.86
C HIS A 176 12.06 -15.59 5.37
N THR A 177 13.00 -14.81 5.91
CA THR A 177 12.98 -13.35 5.74
C THR A 177 13.01 -12.89 4.29
N LYS A 178 13.85 -13.52 3.46
CA LYS A 178 13.94 -13.20 2.02
C LYS A 178 12.69 -13.60 1.24
N GLU A 179 12.10 -14.76 1.54
CA GLU A 179 10.91 -15.24 0.84
C GLU A 179 9.70 -14.34 1.13
N ASN A 180 9.49 -14.04 2.41
CA ASN A 180 8.43 -13.13 2.86
C ASN A 180 8.66 -11.70 2.36
N ALA A 181 9.90 -11.22 2.34
CA ALA A 181 10.23 -9.90 1.78
C ALA A 181 9.95 -9.83 0.27
N LYS A 182 10.29 -10.89 -0.47
CA LYS A 182 10.02 -11.00 -1.90
C LYS A 182 8.52 -10.97 -2.17
N ALA A 183 7.73 -11.72 -1.41
CA ALA A 183 6.27 -11.70 -1.50
C ALA A 183 5.70 -10.29 -1.27
N GLY A 184 6.22 -9.56 -0.26
CA GLY A 184 5.86 -8.17 0.00
C GLY A 184 6.17 -7.22 -1.17
N ILE A 185 7.36 -7.34 -1.76
CA ILE A 185 7.77 -6.54 -2.93
C ILE A 185 6.89 -6.83 -4.16
N VAL A 186 6.63 -8.11 -4.44
CA VAL A 186 5.75 -8.51 -5.55
C VAL A 186 4.33 -7.98 -5.35
N ASN A 187 3.82 -8.04 -4.13
CA ASN A 187 2.50 -7.48 -3.81
C ASN A 187 2.49 -5.95 -4.04
N LEU A 188 3.52 -5.21 -3.63
CA LEU A 188 3.62 -3.78 -3.96
C LEU A 188 3.63 -3.50 -5.46
N ALA A 189 4.38 -4.26 -6.24
CA ALA A 189 4.42 -4.07 -7.69
C ALA A 189 3.07 -4.38 -8.35
N GLN A 190 2.42 -5.47 -7.93
CA GLN A 190 1.04 -5.77 -8.31
C GLN A 190 0.09 -4.69 -7.82
N GLN A 191 0.50 -3.93 -6.79
CA GLN A 191 -0.19 -2.74 -6.32
C GLN A 191 -0.02 -1.49 -7.21
N GLY A 192 0.65 -1.60 -8.36
CA GLY A 192 0.75 -0.51 -9.34
C GLY A 192 1.61 0.66 -8.87
N PHE A 193 2.56 0.40 -7.95
CA PHE A 193 3.57 1.36 -7.49
C PHE A 193 4.79 1.41 -8.41
#